data_AF-A0A9E3MUM7-F1
#
_entry.id   AF-A0A9E3MUM7-F1
#
_cell.length_a   1.000
_cell.length_b   1.000
_cell.length_c   1.000
_cell.angle_alpha   90.00
_cell.angle_beta   90.00
_cell.angle_gamma   90.00
#
_symmetry.space_group_name_H-M   'P 1'
#
loop_
_entity.id
_entity.type
_entity.pdbx_description
1 polymer ?
#
loop_
_entity_poly.entity_id
_entity_poly.type
_entity_poly.pdbx_seq_one_letter_code
_entity_poly.pdbx_strand_id
1 'polypeptide(L)'
;TDITAYGLRFLAQFGTPLLVLAPWSLTLLPFGFFKQAGLEYGSSAASALDLLGASPGGPGTVDGLMLIGVVLAALAALLRTERQFGIWTAWAVALVGLVFAVLSNDSTWAGPATLVYGLALLAAAVLGADGARARVAEQSFGWRQPVAALIAFASAAGPLLVAAGWMIGGADGPLERRDPVQVPAFVAEESGTRDQARTLVLDSDSAAHVGYMLVRGSGARLGDAELAAADGENDQLDKVVANLVAGSGADQANQLGGFAVRYVLVHKGAPREVTRVLDATPGLTRLSQQDGSGLWRVDQEVARATIVAKSGSGTAQPVAAGPVDIHTTVPSGADGRILRLADTAAEGWTATLDGRPLTRTTLDGWAQGFELPASGGKLDVTFDDPFTHTLWLWIQGFLAVVLVVMALPGRRRDVDDDLPEEPSIPAQAVAGEGRRARRLRAQAEETAHPEDVPPPPQEAPAAVPHQQSYGDWDAPAYTNAEYGTYGGEQYQGTAQQYPAGGYDQQPYQADPYQGGQYDPYAYGGQNQQPSYDQTYGGQYEQQYDQGYDPAYDPAQQHPDATGSERPDGSQQ
;
A
#
# COMPACT_ATOMS: atom_id res chain seq x y z
N THR A 1 34.55 -12.74 -20.09
CA THR A 1 33.44 -11.83 -20.42
C THR A 1 32.19 -12.35 -19.73
N ASP A 2 31.92 -11.85 -18.52
CA ASP A 2 30.88 -12.35 -17.61
C ASP A 2 29.45 -11.90 -17.96
N ILE A 3 29.16 -11.62 -19.23
CA ILE A 3 27.85 -11.13 -19.67
C ILE A 3 26.72 -12.08 -19.25
N THR A 4 26.98 -13.39 -19.27
CA THR A 4 26.04 -14.41 -18.80
C THR A 4 25.80 -14.34 -17.29
N ALA A 5 26.85 -14.18 -16.48
CA ALA A 5 26.74 -14.03 -15.04
C ALA A 5 26.01 -12.74 -14.64
N TYR A 6 26.32 -11.62 -15.31
CA TYR A 6 25.61 -10.35 -15.12
C TYR A 6 24.15 -10.45 -15.58
N GLY A 7 23.88 -11.14 -16.70
CA GLY A 7 22.52 -11.36 -17.19
C GLY A 7 21.65 -12.18 -16.24
N LEU A 8 22.20 -13.25 -15.67
CA LEU A 8 21.48 -14.07 -14.67
C LEU A 8 21.20 -13.29 -13.38
N ARG A 9 22.17 -12.49 -12.90
CA ARG A 9 21.97 -11.62 -11.74
C ARG A 9 20.91 -10.56 -11.99
N PHE A 10 20.94 -9.94 -13.17
CA PHE A 10 19.92 -8.98 -13.58
C PHE A 10 18.53 -9.61 -13.64
N LEU A 11 18.39 -10.77 -14.28
CA LEU A 11 17.12 -11.51 -14.33
C LEU A 11 16.64 -11.90 -12.94
N ALA A 12 17.51 -12.34 -12.04
CA ALA A 12 17.13 -12.63 -10.66
C ALA A 12 16.65 -11.36 -9.94
N GLN A 13 17.37 -10.24 -10.06
CA GLN A 13 17.06 -9.01 -9.35
C GLN A 13 15.75 -8.34 -9.80
N PHE A 14 15.43 -8.40 -11.09
CA PHE A 14 14.19 -7.83 -11.63
C PHE A 14 13.05 -8.84 -11.76
N GLY A 15 13.36 -10.10 -12.04
CA GLY A 15 12.37 -11.17 -12.20
C GLY A 15 11.79 -11.66 -10.88
N THR A 16 12.58 -11.71 -9.81
CA THR A 16 12.10 -12.15 -8.49
C THR A 16 10.94 -11.30 -7.97
N PRO A 17 11.03 -9.96 -7.87
CA PRO A 17 9.90 -9.16 -7.38
C PRO A 17 8.67 -9.28 -8.29
N LEU A 18 8.86 -9.39 -9.61
CA LEU A 18 7.76 -9.62 -10.55
C LEU A 18 7.08 -10.97 -10.30
N LEU A 19 7.83 -12.05 -10.09
CA LEU A 19 7.26 -13.38 -9.85
C LEU A 19 6.57 -13.48 -8.49
N VAL A 20 7.16 -12.89 -7.44
CA VAL A 20 6.57 -12.89 -6.09
C VAL A 20 5.24 -12.12 -6.07
N LEU A 21 5.14 -11.03 -6.83
CA LEU A 21 3.94 -10.19 -6.92
C LEU A 21 2.99 -10.58 -8.06
N ALA A 22 3.28 -11.64 -8.83
CA ALA A 22 2.35 -12.14 -9.83
C ALA A 22 1.06 -12.67 -9.14
N PRO A 23 -0.12 -12.69 -9.79
CA PRO A 23 -0.36 -12.21 -11.14
C PRO A 23 -0.46 -10.69 -11.24
N TRP A 24 -0.58 -9.95 -10.13
CA TRP A 24 -0.75 -8.49 -10.14
C TRP A 24 0.37 -7.79 -10.92
N SER A 25 1.63 -8.16 -10.72
CA SER A 25 2.75 -7.62 -11.49
C SER A 25 2.62 -7.86 -13.01
N LEU A 26 1.98 -8.96 -13.41
CA LEU A 26 1.78 -9.33 -14.81
C LEU A 26 0.60 -8.58 -15.44
N THR A 27 -0.44 -8.25 -14.67
CA THR A 27 -1.55 -7.41 -15.16
C THR A 27 -1.09 -5.98 -15.47
N LEU A 28 0.03 -5.56 -14.89
CA LEU A 28 0.63 -4.24 -15.11
C LEU A 28 1.57 -4.19 -16.32
N LEU A 29 1.86 -5.30 -16.99
CA LEU A 29 2.73 -5.28 -18.17
C LEU A 29 1.96 -4.88 -19.44
N PRO A 30 2.59 -4.11 -20.35
CA PRO A 30 3.95 -3.56 -20.26
C PRO A 30 4.02 -2.19 -19.56
N PHE A 31 2.91 -1.45 -19.47
CA PHE A 31 2.93 -0.02 -19.07
C PHE A 31 2.01 0.34 -17.89
N GLY A 32 1.28 -0.62 -17.32
CA GLY A 32 0.39 -0.40 -16.18
C GLY A 32 1.12 0.06 -14.91
N PHE A 33 2.39 -0.30 -14.73
CA PHE A 33 3.21 0.18 -13.61
C PHE A 33 3.32 1.70 -13.52
N PHE A 34 3.21 2.42 -14.65
CA PHE A 34 3.27 3.88 -14.67
C PHE A 34 2.02 4.53 -14.05
N LYS A 35 0.94 3.77 -13.85
CA LYS A 35 -0.32 4.25 -13.25
C LYS A 35 -0.48 3.89 -11.77
N GLN A 36 0.38 3.03 -11.23
CA GLN A 36 0.24 2.49 -9.87
C GLN A 36 0.98 3.31 -8.80
N ALA A 37 1.78 4.30 -9.20
CA ALA A 37 2.61 5.06 -8.28
C ALA A 37 1.87 6.29 -7.72
N GLY A 38 1.35 6.15 -6.50
CA GLY A 38 0.76 7.24 -5.73
C GLY A 38 -0.74 7.42 -5.96
N LEU A 39 -1.34 8.33 -5.20
CA LEU A 39 -2.69 8.81 -5.49
C LEU A 39 -2.65 9.65 -6.76
N GLU A 40 -3.68 9.58 -7.59
CA GLU A 40 -3.86 10.52 -8.70
C GLU A 40 -4.08 11.92 -8.11
N TYR A 41 -2.99 12.64 -7.86
CA TYR A 41 -3.05 14.08 -7.63
C TYR A 41 -3.31 14.75 -8.98
N GLY A 42 -4.15 15.78 -8.96
CA GLY A 42 -4.55 16.51 -10.16
C GLY A 42 -3.35 16.94 -11.01
N SER A 43 -3.61 17.11 -12.30
CA SER A 43 -2.65 17.68 -13.24
C SER A 43 -2.11 19.03 -12.74
N SER A 44 -0.89 19.36 -13.16
CA SER A 44 -0.21 20.64 -12.90
C SER A 44 0.09 20.95 -11.43
N ALA A 45 0.30 19.92 -10.60
CA ALA A 45 0.68 20.08 -9.20
C ALA A 45 2.03 20.82 -9.01
N ALA A 46 2.94 20.75 -9.99
CA ALA A 46 4.23 21.42 -9.96
C ALA A 46 4.30 22.60 -10.93
N SER A 47 4.91 23.70 -10.49
CA SER A 47 5.39 24.77 -11.36
C SER A 47 6.68 24.39 -12.08
N ALA A 48 7.06 25.15 -13.11
CA ALA A 48 8.32 24.95 -13.83
C ALA A 48 9.56 25.08 -12.92
N LEU A 49 9.49 25.93 -11.89
CA LEU A 49 10.60 26.09 -10.93
C LEU A 49 10.68 24.91 -9.97
N ASP A 50 9.55 24.31 -9.61
CA ASP A 50 9.49 23.13 -8.75
C ASP A 50 10.14 21.94 -9.46
N LEU A 51 9.73 21.68 -10.72
CA LEU A 51 10.31 20.60 -11.52
C LEU A 51 11.81 20.80 -11.74
N LEU A 52 12.25 22.04 -12.02
CA LEU A 52 13.68 22.35 -12.14
C LEU A 52 14.42 22.05 -10.84
N GLY A 53 13.82 22.40 -9.70
CA GLY A 53 14.29 22.11 -8.35
C GLY A 53 14.15 20.66 -7.91
N ALA A 54 13.71 19.73 -8.78
CA ALA A 54 13.44 18.34 -8.43
C ALA A 54 12.32 18.16 -7.37
N SER A 55 11.35 19.07 -7.34
CA SER A 55 10.10 18.96 -6.59
C SER A 55 8.94 18.63 -7.53
N PRO A 56 8.19 17.54 -7.29
CA PRO A 56 7.08 17.13 -8.14
C PRO A 56 5.76 17.85 -7.83
N GLY A 57 5.77 18.81 -6.89
CA GLY A 57 4.57 19.49 -6.42
C GLY A 57 3.60 18.58 -5.66
N GLY A 58 2.59 19.18 -5.04
CA GLY A 58 1.59 18.49 -4.23
C GLY A 58 1.87 18.45 -2.72
N PRO A 59 0.97 17.84 -1.93
CA PRO A 59 1.03 17.88 -0.47
C PRO A 59 2.35 17.34 0.10
N GLY A 60 2.93 18.05 1.07
CA GLY A 60 4.18 17.64 1.74
C GLY A 60 5.46 17.82 0.90
N THR A 61 5.34 18.29 -0.34
CA THR A 61 6.49 18.65 -1.19
C THR A 61 6.95 20.08 -0.90
N VAL A 62 8.10 20.45 -1.46
CA VAL A 62 8.71 21.77 -1.26
C VAL A 62 8.47 22.67 -2.46
N ASP A 63 8.13 23.92 -2.20
CA ASP A 63 7.89 24.89 -3.26
C ASP A 63 9.20 25.52 -3.76
N GLY A 64 9.26 25.75 -5.06
CA GLY A 64 10.26 26.50 -5.78
C GLY A 64 11.64 25.86 -5.82
N LEU A 65 12.64 26.69 -5.52
CA LEU A 65 14.06 26.39 -5.72
C LEU A 65 14.75 25.88 -4.44
N MET A 66 13.99 25.33 -3.49
CA MET A 66 14.55 24.93 -2.19
C MET A 66 15.65 23.87 -2.30
N LEU A 67 15.59 23.01 -3.32
CA LEU A 67 16.59 21.99 -3.62
C LEU A 67 17.54 22.38 -4.77
N ILE A 68 17.55 23.64 -5.20
CA ILE A 68 18.39 24.12 -6.31
C ILE A 68 19.89 23.89 -6.06
N GLY A 69 20.31 23.82 -4.79
CA GLY A 69 21.69 23.50 -4.43
C GLY A 69 22.16 22.15 -5.01
N VAL A 70 21.26 21.16 -5.12
CA VAL A 70 21.56 19.86 -5.74
C VAL A 70 21.78 20.01 -7.25
N VAL A 71 20.93 20.79 -7.92
CA VAL A 71 21.06 21.09 -9.36
C VAL A 71 22.37 21.83 -9.63
N LEU A 72 22.71 22.82 -8.80
CA LEU A 72 23.96 23.58 -8.91
C LEU A 72 25.18 22.68 -8.68
N ALA A 73 25.12 21.74 -7.74
CA ALA A 73 26.19 20.77 -7.51
C ALA A 73 26.34 19.81 -8.70
N ALA A 74 25.24 19.34 -9.29
CA ALA A 74 25.26 18.55 -10.51
C ALA A 74 25.81 19.33 -11.72
N LEU A 75 25.51 20.62 -11.84
CA LEU A 75 26.05 21.49 -12.88
C LEU A 75 27.55 21.71 -12.68
N ALA A 76 28.00 21.91 -11.44
CA ALA A 76 29.41 22.00 -11.12
C ALA A 76 30.17 20.71 -11.47
N ALA A 77 29.51 19.55 -11.42
CA ALA A 77 30.10 18.27 -11.82
C ALA A 77 30.50 18.24 -13.31
N LEU A 78 29.81 18.97 -14.21
CA LEU A 78 30.17 19.04 -15.63
C LEU A 78 31.54 19.69 -15.88
N LEU A 79 32.05 20.46 -14.92
CA LEU A 79 33.40 21.03 -14.99
C LEU A 79 34.50 19.99 -14.72
N ARG A 80 34.13 18.74 -14.36
CA ARG A 80 35.07 17.67 -14.08
C ARG A 80 35.64 17.09 -15.39
N THR A 81 36.96 16.98 -15.44
CA THR A 81 37.69 16.36 -16.57
C THR A 81 37.80 14.84 -16.42
N GLU A 82 37.70 14.33 -15.20
CA GLU A 82 37.69 12.90 -14.89
C GLU A 82 36.25 12.37 -14.75
N ARG A 83 36.07 11.05 -14.92
CA ARG A 83 34.76 10.36 -14.77
C ARG A 83 33.64 10.96 -15.65
N GLN A 84 34.02 11.66 -16.72
CA GLN A 84 33.10 12.34 -17.63
C GLN A 84 32.00 11.41 -18.13
N PHE A 85 32.33 10.18 -18.52
CA PHE A 85 31.34 9.21 -18.98
C PHE A 85 30.20 8.99 -17.98
N GLY A 86 30.52 8.81 -16.69
CA GLY A 86 29.51 8.64 -15.65
C GLY A 86 28.67 9.90 -15.43
N ILE A 87 29.31 11.08 -15.47
CA ILE A 87 28.64 12.37 -15.31
C ILE A 87 27.70 12.66 -16.51
N TRP A 88 28.16 12.44 -17.74
CA TRP A 88 27.35 12.58 -18.95
C TRP A 88 26.17 11.60 -18.97
N THR A 89 26.39 10.36 -18.52
CA THR A 89 25.32 9.37 -18.41
C THR A 89 24.28 9.81 -17.38
N ALA A 90 24.71 10.25 -16.20
CA ALA A 90 23.81 10.79 -15.18
C ALA A 90 23.03 12.01 -15.70
N TRP A 91 23.69 12.94 -16.40
CA TRP A 91 23.03 14.09 -17.02
C TRP A 91 22.05 13.70 -18.14
N ALA A 92 22.37 12.70 -18.96
CA ALA A 92 21.44 12.19 -19.96
C ALA A 92 20.18 11.61 -19.30
N VAL A 93 20.34 10.82 -18.24
CA VAL A 93 19.21 10.28 -17.46
C VAL A 93 18.43 11.42 -16.78
N ALA A 94 19.10 12.42 -16.23
CA ALA A 94 18.46 13.58 -15.61
C ALA A 94 17.62 14.36 -16.64
N LEU A 95 18.16 14.66 -17.81
CA LEU A 95 17.43 15.38 -18.86
C LEU A 95 16.22 14.59 -19.37
N VAL A 96 16.39 13.28 -19.57
CA VAL A 96 15.27 12.40 -19.96
C VAL A 96 14.21 12.39 -18.85
N GLY A 97 14.60 12.21 -17.59
CA GLY A 97 13.69 12.24 -16.44
C GLY A 97 12.95 13.57 -16.31
N LEU A 98 13.62 14.70 -16.53
CA LEU A 98 13.01 16.02 -16.51
C LEU A 98 12.00 16.21 -17.65
N VAL A 99 12.31 15.75 -18.87
CA VAL A 99 11.37 15.78 -20.00
C VAL A 99 10.13 14.95 -19.67
N PHE A 100 10.29 13.74 -19.13
CA PHE A 100 9.16 12.93 -18.70
C PHE A 100 8.38 13.58 -17.57
N ALA A 101 9.04 14.25 -16.62
CA ALA A 101 8.38 14.95 -15.53
C ALA A 101 7.49 16.08 -16.06
N VAL A 102 8.00 16.90 -16.98
CA VAL A 102 7.23 17.96 -17.64
C VAL A 102 6.05 17.39 -18.41
N LEU A 103 6.27 16.36 -19.25
CA LEU A 103 5.19 15.73 -20.02
C LEU A 103 4.14 15.09 -19.12
N SER A 104 4.55 14.44 -18.03
CA SER A 104 3.62 13.82 -17.09
C SER A 104 2.83 14.86 -16.31
N ASN A 105 3.42 16.01 -15.95
CA ASN A 105 2.79 17.04 -15.12
C ASN A 105 1.53 17.62 -15.77
N ASP A 106 1.42 17.60 -17.10
CA ASP A 106 0.23 18.10 -17.80
C ASP A 106 -1.00 17.20 -17.63
N SER A 107 -0.81 15.89 -17.46
CA SER A 107 -1.89 14.91 -17.41
C SER A 107 -2.01 14.15 -16.10
N THR A 108 -0.93 14.09 -15.32
CA THR A 108 -0.75 13.22 -14.15
C THR A 108 0.24 13.86 -13.16
N TRP A 109 0.36 13.30 -11.97
CA TRP A 109 1.39 13.74 -11.03
C TRP A 109 2.81 13.37 -11.51
N ALA A 110 3.74 14.33 -11.47
CA ALA A 110 5.10 14.19 -12.00
C ALA A 110 6.10 13.45 -11.08
N GLY A 111 5.63 12.90 -9.95
CA GLY A 111 6.44 12.29 -8.89
C GLY A 111 7.49 11.29 -9.37
N PRO A 112 7.10 10.18 -10.03
CA PRO A 112 8.03 9.13 -10.43
C PRO A 112 9.14 9.62 -11.36
N ALA A 113 8.82 10.47 -12.33
CA ALA A 113 9.80 11.02 -13.27
C ALA A 113 10.74 12.02 -12.56
N THR A 114 10.20 12.83 -11.64
CA THR A 114 10.98 13.76 -10.81
C THR A 114 11.93 13.01 -9.87
N LEU A 115 11.55 11.83 -9.38
CA LEU A 115 12.43 10.96 -8.58
C LEU A 115 13.63 10.48 -9.41
N VAL A 116 13.40 10.02 -10.64
CA VAL A 116 14.50 9.61 -11.55
C VAL A 116 15.43 10.79 -11.86
N TYR A 117 14.84 11.96 -12.15
CA TYR A 117 15.59 13.21 -12.34
C TYR A 117 16.45 13.56 -11.11
N GLY A 118 15.85 13.56 -9.91
CA GLY A 118 16.51 13.87 -8.65
C GLY A 118 17.65 12.89 -8.32
N LEU A 119 17.42 11.58 -8.48
CA LEU A 119 18.47 10.56 -8.29
C LEU A 119 19.63 10.75 -9.26
N ALA A 120 19.35 11.07 -10.52
CA ALA A 120 20.37 11.31 -11.52
C ALA A 120 21.20 12.57 -11.22
N LEU A 121 20.57 13.64 -10.74
CA LEU A 121 21.27 14.84 -10.26
C LEU A 121 22.13 14.55 -9.04
N LEU A 122 21.62 13.80 -8.06
CA LEU A 122 22.39 13.39 -6.88
C LEU A 122 23.59 12.52 -7.28
N ALA A 123 23.40 11.58 -8.21
CA ALA A 123 24.51 10.78 -8.75
C ALA A 123 25.56 11.67 -9.42
N ALA A 124 25.15 12.61 -10.28
CA ALA A 124 26.07 13.57 -10.90
C ALA A 124 26.81 14.43 -9.87
N ALA A 125 26.11 14.93 -8.85
CA ALA A 125 26.69 15.73 -7.77
C ALA A 125 27.71 14.94 -6.94
N VAL A 126 27.39 13.70 -6.54
CA VAL A 126 28.30 12.82 -5.79
C VAL A 126 29.52 12.44 -6.64
N LEU A 127 29.31 12.09 -7.91
CA LEU A 127 30.41 11.86 -8.85
C LEU A 127 31.24 13.12 -9.08
N GLY A 128 30.66 14.33 -9.02
CA GLY A 128 31.39 15.59 -9.13
C GLY A 128 32.21 15.93 -7.87
N ALA A 129 31.66 15.61 -6.70
CA ALA A 129 32.25 15.88 -5.39
C ALA A 129 33.35 14.89 -4.99
N ASP A 130 33.43 13.72 -5.62
CA ASP A 130 34.47 12.74 -5.35
C ASP A 130 35.88 13.35 -5.53
N GLY A 131 36.72 13.22 -4.49
CA GLY A 131 38.05 13.84 -4.43
C GLY A 131 38.09 15.37 -4.26
N ALA A 132 36.97 16.03 -3.96
CA ALA A 132 36.93 17.50 -3.86
C ALA A 132 37.86 18.06 -2.77
N ARG A 133 37.97 17.39 -1.61
CA ARG A 133 38.82 17.83 -0.50
C ARG A 133 40.31 17.89 -0.87
N ALA A 134 40.81 16.88 -1.58
CA ALA A 134 42.21 16.84 -2.02
C ALA A 134 42.51 17.97 -3.02
N ARG A 135 41.62 18.21 -3.98
CA ARG A 135 41.78 19.27 -4.99
C ARG A 135 41.71 20.68 -4.42
N VAL A 136 40.82 20.93 -3.45
CA VAL A 136 40.73 22.25 -2.79
C VAL A 136 42.00 22.55 -2.01
N ALA A 137 42.67 21.52 -1.46
CA ALA A 137 43.95 21.67 -0.78
C ALA A 137 45.13 21.93 -1.73
N GLU A 138 45.05 21.45 -2.98
CA GLU A 138 46.11 21.61 -4.00
C GLU A 138 46.04 22.94 -4.78
N GLN A 139 44.93 23.68 -4.69
CA GLN A 139 44.72 24.93 -5.43
C GLN A 139 44.92 26.17 -4.54
N SER A 140 45.53 27.21 -5.11
CA SER A 140 45.62 28.53 -4.45
C SER A 140 44.23 29.16 -4.27
N PHE A 141 44.04 29.88 -3.17
CA PHE A 141 42.77 30.50 -2.81
C PHE A 141 42.32 31.49 -3.89
N GLY A 142 41.12 31.27 -4.45
CA GLY A 142 40.53 32.09 -5.52
C GLY A 142 39.02 32.02 -5.51
N TRP A 143 38.34 32.80 -6.36
CA TRP A 143 36.87 32.96 -6.36
C TRP A 143 36.07 31.64 -6.50
N ARG A 144 36.69 30.59 -7.03
CA ARG A 144 36.11 29.26 -7.17
C ARG A 144 35.84 28.58 -5.82
N GLN A 145 36.65 28.82 -4.81
CA GLN A 145 36.51 28.21 -3.48
C GLN A 145 35.28 28.73 -2.71
N PRO A 146 34.99 30.05 -2.63
CA PRO A 146 33.75 30.53 -2.02
C PRO A 146 32.52 30.11 -2.82
N VAL A 147 32.59 30.07 -4.16
CA VAL A 147 31.47 29.56 -4.98
C VAL A 147 31.23 28.07 -4.73
N ALA A 148 32.28 27.25 -4.67
CA ALA A 148 32.15 25.84 -4.33
C ALA A 148 31.61 25.63 -2.91
N ALA A 149 32.03 26.47 -1.94
CA ALA A 149 31.51 26.44 -0.58
C ALA A 149 30.02 26.82 -0.52
N LEU A 150 29.59 27.83 -1.29
CA LEU A 150 28.18 28.22 -1.39
C LEU A 150 27.32 27.13 -2.02
N ILE A 151 27.80 26.49 -3.10
CA ILE A 151 27.10 25.35 -3.73
C ILE A 151 27.01 24.17 -2.75
N ALA A 152 28.10 23.83 -2.07
CA ALA A 152 28.10 22.76 -1.08
C ALA A 152 27.14 23.06 0.07
N PHE A 153 27.15 24.29 0.60
CA PHE A 153 26.22 24.73 1.64
C PHE A 153 24.78 24.65 1.17
N ALA A 154 24.45 25.20 0.00
CA ALA A 154 23.09 25.14 -0.56
C ALA A 154 22.61 23.70 -0.79
N SER A 155 23.50 22.82 -1.28
CA SER A 155 23.19 21.41 -1.53
C SER A 155 22.90 20.62 -0.25
N ALA A 156 23.44 21.04 0.89
CA ALA A 156 23.18 20.43 2.20
C ALA A 156 22.00 21.10 2.92
N ALA A 157 21.93 22.43 2.90
CA ALA A 157 20.94 23.21 3.62
C ALA A 157 19.51 22.92 3.13
N GLY A 158 19.30 22.81 1.82
CA GLY A 158 17.99 22.50 1.24
C GLY A 158 17.42 21.20 1.83
N PRO A 159 18.02 20.02 1.58
CA PRO A 159 17.55 18.75 2.12
C PRO A 159 17.42 18.73 3.65
N LEU A 160 18.33 19.38 4.39
CA LEU A 160 18.25 19.44 5.85
C LEU A 160 17.05 20.26 6.34
N LEU A 161 16.73 21.37 5.68
CA LEU A 161 15.55 22.18 6.00
C LEU A 161 14.26 21.43 5.65
N VAL A 162 14.24 20.68 4.53
CA VAL A 162 13.11 19.82 4.18
C VAL A 162 12.91 18.74 5.25
N ALA A 163 13.99 18.04 5.62
CA ALA A 163 13.95 17.01 6.65
C ALA A 163 13.49 17.57 8.01
N ALA A 164 14.00 18.75 8.40
CA ALA A 164 13.55 19.43 9.61
C ALA A 164 12.08 19.85 9.53
N GLY A 165 11.64 20.36 8.39
CA GLY A 165 10.23 20.70 8.13
C GLY A 165 9.32 19.49 8.30
N TRP A 166 9.70 18.33 7.75
CA TRP A 166 8.96 17.08 7.93
C TRP A 166 8.97 16.59 9.38
N MET A 167 10.11 16.69 10.08
CA MET A 167 10.20 16.31 11.50
C MET A 167 9.36 17.21 12.41
N ILE A 168 9.25 18.50 12.11
CA ILE A 168 8.51 19.48 12.91
C ILE A 168 7.02 19.49 12.55
N GLY A 169 6.70 19.48 11.25
CA GLY A 169 5.33 19.52 10.73
C GLY A 169 4.57 18.20 10.95
N GLY A 170 5.27 17.10 11.22
CA GLY A 170 4.64 15.81 11.42
C GLY A 170 3.99 15.26 10.14
N ALA A 171 3.14 14.26 10.30
CA ALA A 171 2.48 13.56 9.20
C ALA A 171 1.09 14.16 8.87
N ASP A 172 0.92 15.47 8.97
CA ASP A 172 -0.35 16.11 8.62
C ASP A 172 -0.48 16.18 7.09
N GLY A 173 -1.40 15.35 6.57
CA GLY A 173 -1.66 15.14 5.14
C GLY A 173 -0.64 14.20 4.45
N PRO A 174 -0.98 13.59 3.29
CA PRO A 174 -2.32 13.25 2.78
C PRO A 174 -2.99 12.10 3.56
N LEU A 175 -2.23 11.40 4.42
CA LEU A 175 -2.71 10.31 5.25
C LEU A 175 -2.81 10.79 6.70
N GLU A 176 -4.03 10.98 7.18
CA GLU A 176 -4.29 11.31 8.58
C GLU A 176 -4.93 10.11 9.28
N ARG A 177 -4.62 9.93 10.57
CA ARG A 177 -5.42 9.04 11.43
C ARG A 177 -6.75 9.72 11.71
N ARG A 178 -7.75 9.44 10.87
CA ARG A 178 -9.14 9.86 11.10
C ARG A 178 -10.00 8.69 11.53
N ASP A 179 -11.18 9.01 12.05
CA ASP A 179 -12.23 8.03 12.26
C ASP A 179 -12.54 7.34 10.92
N PRO A 180 -12.46 6.00 10.81
CA PRO A 180 -12.79 5.28 9.58
C PRO A 180 -14.27 5.40 9.18
N VAL A 181 -15.12 5.98 10.03
CA VAL A 181 -16.54 6.23 9.76
C VAL A 181 -16.70 7.47 8.87
N GLN A 182 -16.95 7.23 7.59
CA GLN A 182 -17.17 8.26 6.56
C GLN A 182 -18.65 8.63 6.39
N VAL A 183 -19.57 7.80 6.87
CA VAL A 183 -21.02 8.03 6.83
C VAL A 183 -21.55 8.26 8.26
N PRO A 184 -22.66 8.99 8.46
CA PRO A 184 -23.23 9.16 9.79
C PRO A 184 -23.48 7.82 10.51
N ALA A 185 -23.22 7.75 11.82
CA ALA A 185 -23.22 6.49 12.56
C ALA A 185 -24.52 5.67 12.42
N PHE A 186 -25.69 6.34 12.35
CA PHE A 186 -26.97 5.65 12.15
C PHE A 186 -27.09 5.01 10.76
N VAL A 187 -26.48 5.60 9.74
CA VAL A 187 -26.42 5.06 8.37
C VAL A 187 -25.51 3.84 8.34
N ALA A 188 -24.37 3.92 9.04
CA ALA A 188 -23.44 2.80 9.17
C ALA A 188 -24.10 1.60 9.86
N GLU A 189 -24.79 1.84 10.98
CA GLU A 189 -25.50 0.80 11.73
C GLU A 189 -26.63 0.17 10.91
N GLU A 190 -27.43 0.98 10.22
CA GLU A 190 -28.54 0.48 9.41
C GLU A 190 -28.07 -0.34 8.19
N SER A 191 -26.89 -0.03 7.65
CA SER A 191 -26.26 -0.82 6.60
C SER A 191 -25.84 -2.22 7.05
N GLY A 192 -25.66 -2.43 8.36
CA GLY A 192 -25.32 -3.74 8.95
C GLY A 192 -26.53 -4.64 9.23
N THR A 193 -27.75 -4.15 9.02
CA THR A 193 -28.98 -4.91 9.24
C THR A 193 -29.17 -6.03 8.19
N ARG A 194 -30.22 -6.84 8.37
CA ARG A 194 -30.57 -7.94 7.45
C ARG A 194 -30.80 -7.50 6.00
N ASP A 195 -31.10 -6.23 5.77
CA ASP A 195 -31.39 -5.70 4.43
C ASP A 195 -30.10 -5.28 3.71
N GLN A 196 -28.96 -5.15 4.42
CA GLN A 196 -27.63 -4.87 3.86
C GLN A 196 -27.61 -3.68 2.89
N ALA A 197 -28.38 -2.65 3.25
CA ALA A 197 -28.52 -1.42 2.48
C ALA A 197 -27.17 -0.73 2.28
N ARG A 198 -27.05 -0.02 1.16
CA ARG A 198 -25.84 0.71 0.76
C ARG A 198 -26.06 2.21 0.79
N THR A 199 -24.95 2.93 0.89
CA THR A 199 -24.91 4.39 0.80
C THR A 199 -24.13 4.78 -0.45
N LEU A 200 -24.72 5.60 -1.29
CA LEU A 200 -24.07 6.23 -2.41
C LEU A 200 -23.40 7.52 -1.92
N VAL A 201 -22.08 7.55 -1.88
CA VAL A 201 -21.31 8.75 -1.54
C VAL A 201 -20.96 9.47 -2.84
N LEU A 202 -21.39 10.72 -2.97
CA LEU A 202 -21.10 11.59 -4.10
C LEU A 202 -20.01 12.58 -3.70
N ASP A 203 -18.98 12.67 -4.52
CA ASP A 203 -17.96 13.71 -4.43
C ASP A 203 -17.90 14.45 -5.76
N SER A 204 -17.88 15.78 -5.70
CA SER A 204 -17.98 16.59 -6.90
C SER A 204 -17.24 17.90 -6.67
N ASP A 205 -16.26 18.15 -7.51
CA ASP A 205 -15.52 19.40 -7.58
C ASP A 205 -16.22 20.43 -8.50
N SER A 206 -17.10 19.96 -9.38
CA SER A 206 -17.77 20.74 -10.41
C SER A 206 -19.10 20.11 -10.82
N ALA A 207 -20.07 20.92 -11.27
CA ALA A 207 -21.35 20.39 -11.73
C ALA A 207 -21.26 19.48 -12.99
N ALA A 208 -20.09 19.45 -13.64
CA ALA A 208 -19.83 18.65 -14.83
C ALA A 208 -19.19 17.28 -14.53
N HIS A 209 -18.51 17.14 -13.38
CA HIS A 209 -17.84 15.91 -12.98
C HIS A 209 -18.30 15.49 -11.59
N VAL A 210 -18.73 14.23 -11.48
CA VAL A 210 -19.18 13.65 -10.22
C VAL A 210 -18.45 12.32 -10.08
N GLY A 211 -17.57 12.26 -9.08
CA GLY A 211 -17.09 11.00 -8.54
C GLY A 211 -18.14 10.41 -7.62
N TYR A 212 -18.24 9.09 -7.59
CA TYR A 212 -19.08 8.43 -6.62
C TYR A 212 -18.43 7.14 -6.11
N MET A 213 -18.82 6.74 -4.91
CA MET A 213 -18.50 5.45 -4.33
C MET A 213 -19.75 4.84 -3.72
N LEU A 214 -19.96 3.56 -3.96
CA LEU A 214 -21.05 2.80 -3.36
C LEU A 214 -20.51 2.01 -2.17
N VAL A 215 -20.84 2.45 -0.96
CA VAL A 215 -20.28 1.88 0.28
C VAL A 215 -21.34 1.15 1.12
N ARG A 216 -20.88 0.18 1.91
CA ARG A 216 -21.69 -0.49 2.94
C ARG A 216 -21.03 -0.30 4.30
N GLY A 217 -21.85 -0.13 5.34
CA GLY A 217 -21.35 0.04 6.71
C GLY A 217 -20.76 1.42 6.92
N SER A 218 -19.60 1.50 7.58
CA SER A 218 -18.99 2.76 7.99
C SER A 218 -18.36 3.59 6.86
N GLY A 219 -18.24 3.04 5.65
CA GLY A 219 -17.57 3.69 4.51
C GLY A 219 -16.45 2.85 3.92
N ALA A 220 -15.72 3.41 2.97
CA ALA A 220 -14.60 2.74 2.31
C ALA A 220 -13.37 2.62 3.24
N ARG A 221 -12.58 1.58 3.02
CA ARG A 221 -11.31 1.31 3.71
C ARG A 221 -10.14 1.37 2.72
N LEU A 222 -8.94 1.52 3.27
CA LEU A 222 -7.73 1.39 2.46
C LEU A 222 -7.67 -0.01 1.84
N GLY A 223 -7.50 -0.10 0.52
CA GLY A 223 -7.61 -1.35 -0.24
C GLY A 223 -8.91 -1.50 -1.04
N ASP A 224 -9.99 -0.79 -0.66
CA ASP A 224 -11.29 -0.94 -1.33
C ASP A 224 -11.29 -0.32 -2.74
N ALA A 225 -10.44 0.69 -2.98
CA ALA A 225 -10.31 1.32 -4.29
C ALA A 225 -9.72 0.34 -5.32
N GLU A 226 -8.73 -0.46 -4.91
CA GLU A 226 -8.09 -1.47 -5.73
C GLU A 226 -9.07 -2.61 -6.05
N LEU A 227 -9.93 -2.98 -5.09
CA LEU A 227 -11.00 -3.95 -5.31
C LEU A 227 -12.05 -3.42 -6.29
N ALA A 228 -12.51 -2.18 -6.10
CA ALA A 228 -13.46 -1.53 -7.01
C ALA A 228 -12.92 -1.40 -8.43
N ALA A 229 -11.64 -1.05 -8.59
CA ALA A 229 -10.98 -0.96 -9.88
C ALA A 229 -10.84 -2.33 -10.58
N ALA A 230 -10.67 -3.40 -9.80
CA ALA A 230 -10.59 -4.76 -10.33
C ALA A 230 -11.95 -5.30 -10.81
N ASP A 231 -13.04 -4.93 -10.13
CA ASP A 231 -14.40 -5.29 -10.51
C ASP A 231 -14.88 -4.57 -11.78
N GLY A 232 -14.31 -3.39 -12.07
CA GLY A 232 -14.60 -2.60 -13.26
C GLY A 232 -15.78 -1.62 -13.11
N GLU A 233 -16.00 -0.82 -14.15
CA GLU A 233 -17.08 0.19 -14.16
C GLU A 233 -18.46 -0.46 -14.33
N ASN A 234 -19.49 0.17 -13.74
CA ASN A 234 -20.88 -0.24 -13.92
C ASN A 234 -21.63 0.84 -14.71
N ASP A 235 -21.63 0.69 -16.04
CA ASP A 235 -22.29 1.60 -16.98
C ASP A 235 -23.74 1.96 -16.60
N GLN A 236 -24.45 1.03 -15.95
CA GLN A 236 -25.82 1.25 -15.54
C GLN A 236 -25.90 2.14 -14.30
N LEU A 237 -25.07 1.89 -13.29
CA LEU A 237 -24.97 2.77 -12.13
C LEU A 237 -24.46 4.16 -12.54
N ASP A 238 -23.48 4.24 -13.44
CA ASP A 238 -22.97 5.51 -13.98
C ASP A 238 -24.08 6.34 -14.60
N LYS A 239 -24.92 5.71 -15.44
CA LYS A 239 -26.09 6.37 -16.04
C LYS A 239 -27.11 6.82 -14.97
N VAL A 240 -27.34 6.01 -13.94
CA VAL A 240 -28.27 6.36 -12.85
C VAL A 240 -27.75 7.57 -12.07
N VAL A 241 -26.48 7.58 -11.69
CA VAL A 241 -25.83 8.69 -10.96
C VAL A 241 -25.77 9.94 -11.83
N ALA A 242 -25.41 9.82 -13.11
CA ALA A 242 -25.39 10.94 -14.04
C ALA A 242 -26.78 11.57 -14.20
N ASN A 243 -27.83 10.76 -14.40
CA ASN A 243 -29.21 11.24 -14.51
C ASN A 243 -29.74 11.81 -13.18
N LEU A 244 -29.28 11.29 -12.05
CA LEU A 244 -29.60 11.80 -10.72
C LEU A 244 -29.05 13.21 -10.53
N VAL A 245 -27.76 13.42 -10.80
CA VAL A 245 -27.13 14.74 -10.60
C VAL A 245 -27.53 15.75 -11.68
N ALA A 246 -27.82 15.30 -12.90
CA ALA A 246 -28.37 16.15 -13.96
C ALA A 246 -29.85 16.51 -13.74
N GLY A 247 -30.55 15.83 -12.82
CA GLY A 247 -31.98 16.02 -12.58
C GLY A 247 -32.85 15.60 -13.77
N SER A 248 -32.36 14.68 -14.61
CA SER A 248 -32.90 14.38 -15.95
C SER A 248 -33.70 13.08 -16.02
N GLY A 249 -34.31 12.64 -14.93
CA GLY A 249 -35.10 11.40 -14.92
C GLY A 249 -36.24 11.44 -13.92
N ALA A 250 -37.15 10.47 -14.07
CA ALA A 250 -38.42 10.44 -13.36
C ALA A 250 -38.55 9.28 -12.34
N ASP A 251 -37.58 8.35 -12.31
CA ASP A 251 -37.66 7.12 -11.52
C ASP A 251 -36.33 6.74 -10.83
N GLN A 252 -35.51 7.75 -10.49
CA GLN A 252 -34.18 7.54 -9.90
C GLN A 252 -34.24 6.79 -8.59
N ALA A 253 -35.23 7.09 -7.74
CA ALA A 253 -35.38 6.42 -6.46
C ALA A 253 -35.50 4.89 -6.66
N ASN A 254 -36.28 4.44 -7.65
CA ASN A 254 -36.45 3.02 -7.98
C ASN A 254 -35.17 2.41 -8.57
N GLN A 255 -34.49 3.14 -9.45
CA GLN A 255 -33.21 2.70 -10.00
C GLN A 255 -32.14 2.54 -8.92
N LEU A 256 -32.04 3.51 -8.00
CA LEU A 256 -31.16 3.45 -6.82
C LEU A 256 -31.54 2.27 -5.91
N GLY A 257 -32.83 2.02 -5.70
CA GLY A 257 -33.33 0.86 -4.96
C GLY A 257 -32.89 -0.47 -5.59
N GLY A 258 -32.80 -0.54 -6.92
CA GLY A 258 -32.22 -1.66 -7.65
C GLY A 258 -30.78 -1.99 -7.26
N PHE A 259 -29.98 -1.00 -6.85
CA PHE A 259 -28.61 -1.16 -6.36
C PHE A 259 -28.52 -1.30 -4.83
N ALA A 260 -29.67 -1.47 -4.15
CA ALA A 260 -29.84 -1.45 -2.71
C ALA A 260 -29.36 -0.15 -2.05
N VAL A 261 -29.39 0.97 -2.78
CA VAL A 261 -29.04 2.29 -2.24
C VAL A 261 -30.20 2.82 -1.42
N ARG A 262 -29.96 3.05 -0.13
CA ARG A 262 -30.94 3.66 0.78
C ARG A 262 -30.64 5.11 1.10
N TYR A 263 -29.36 5.46 1.03
CA TYR A 263 -28.86 6.78 1.40
C TYR A 263 -27.98 7.34 0.29
N VAL A 264 -28.11 8.64 0.04
CA VAL A 264 -27.21 9.41 -0.82
C VAL A 264 -26.55 10.45 0.07
N LEU A 265 -25.23 10.37 0.20
CA LEU A 265 -24.41 11.30 0.97
C LEU A 265 -23.62 12.15 -0.02
N VAL A 266 -23.80 13.47 0.02
CA VAL A 266 -22.98 14.40 -0.75
C VAL A 266 -21.87 14.93 0.14
N HIS A 267 -20.61 14.72 -0.28
CA HIS A 267 -19.43 15.16 0.45
C HIS A 267 -19.34 16.70 0.51
N LYS A 268 -18.65 17.20 1.54
CA LYS A 268 -18.41 18.64 1.69
C LYS A 268 -17.64 19.18 0.47
N GLY A 269 -18.01 20.39 0.03
CA GLY A 269 -17.39 21.05 -1.12
C GLY A 269 -18.14 20.89 -2.44
N ALA A 270 -19.15 20.01 -2.49
CA ALA A 270 -19.99 19.86 -3.68
C ALA A 270 -20.74 21.16 -4.06
N PRO A 271 -20.91 21.45 -5.37
CA PRO A 271 -21.67 22.60 -5.84
C PRO A 271 -23.11 22.60 -5.31
N ARG A 272 -23.66 23.80 -5.05
CA ARG A 272 -25.04 23.96 -4.55
C ARG A 272 -26.08 23.46 -5.55
N GLU A 273 -25.73 23.39 -6.83
CA GLU A 273 -26.53 22.85 -7.93
C GLU A 273 -26.91 21.38 -7.67
N VAL A 274 -25.94 20.53 -7.32
CA VAL A 274 -26.15 19.11 -7.01
C VAL A 274 -27.16 18.96 -5.89
N THR A 275 -26.96 19.73 -4.82
CA THR A 275 -27.81 19.75 -3.63
C THR A 275 -29.26 20.16 -3.95
N ARG A 276 -29.45 21.16 -4.84
CA ARG A 276 -30.77 21.60 -5.30
C ARG A 276 -31.48 20.56 -6.17
N VAL A 277 -30.73 19.86 -7.02
CA VAL A 277 -31.28 18.79 -7.86
C VAL A 277 -31.79 17.65 -6.99
N LEU A 278 -31.01 17.21 -6.00
CA LEU A 278 -31.42 16.14 -5.08
C LEU A 278 -32.66 16.52 -4.27
N ASP A 279 -32.80 17.78 -3.85
CA ASP A 279 -34.01 18.25 -3.16
C ASP A 279 -35.26 18.26 -4.03
N ALA A 280 -35.09 18.47 -5.34
CA ALA A 280 -36.19 18.48 -6.30
C ALA A 280 -36.51 17.08 -6.85
N THR A 281 -35.68 16.08 -6.54
CA THR A 281 -35.83 14.72 -7.08
C THR A 281 -36.94 13.97 -6.35
N PRO A 282 -38.00 13.51 -7.05
CA PRO A 282 -39.05 12.71 -6.44
C PRO A 282 -38.52 11.41 -5.84
N GLY A 283 -38.98 11.07 -4.62
CA GLY A 283 -38.56 9.86 -3.91
C GLY A 283 -37.23 9.98 -3.19
N LEU A 284 -36.65 11.19 -3.09
CA LEU A 284 -35.58 11.52 -2.16
C LEU A 284 -36.07 12.49 -1.09
N THR A 285 -35.83 12.14 0.16
CA THR A 285 -36.11 13.01 1.31
C THR A 285 -34.82 13.40 2.00
N ARG A 286 -34.54 14.70 2.08
CA ARG A 286 -33.38 15.21 2.82
C ARG A 286 -33.54 14.91 4.31
N LEU A 287 -32.53 14.28 4.92
CA LEU A 287 -32.49 13.97 6.34
C LEU A 287 -31.66 14.97 7.15
N SER A 288 -30.49 15.34 6.64
CA SER A 288 -29.60 16.25 7.37
C SER A 288 -28.69 17.04 6.44
N GLN A 289 -28.17 18.13 6.97
CA GLN A 289 -27.06 18.88 6.41
C GLN A 289 -26.15 19.28 7.57
N GLN A 290 -25.00 18.61 7.70
CA GLN A 290 -24.03 18.83 8.77
C GLN A 290 -22.64 18.99 8.16
N ASP A 291 -21.87 19.95 8.69
CA ASP A 291 -20.46 20.16 8.33
C ASP A 291 -20.19 20.31 6.82
N GLY A 292 -21.18 20.88 6.10
CA GLY A 292 -21.11 21.06 4.64
C GLY A 292 -21.46 19.82 3.82
N SER A 293 -21.70 18.68 4.44
CA SER A 293 -22.21 17.45 3.81
C SER A 293 -23.73 17.40 3.86
N GLY A 294 -24.37 16.86 2.83
CA GLY A 294 -25.82 16.65 2.77
C GLY A 294 -26.16 15.16 2.75
N LEU A 295 -27.24 14.77 3.43
CA LEU A 295 -27.74 13.40 3.43
C LEU A 295 -29.20 13.34 3.00
N TRP A 296 -29.48 12.48 2.02
CA TRP A 296 -30.82 12.15 1.54
C TRP A 296 -31.11 10.67 1.74
N ARG A 297 -32.35 10.36 2.09
CA ARG A 297 -32.89 9.00 2.12
C ARG A 297 -33.68 8.76 0.83
N VAL A 298 -33.55 7.56 0.28
CA VAL A 298 -34.40 7.07 -0.79
C VAL A 298 -35.71 6.55 -0.18
N ASP A 299 -36.85 7.06 -0.63
CA ASP A 299 -38.18 6.81 -0.06
C ASP A 299 -38.77 5.47 -0.54
N GLN A 300 -38.03 4.39 -0.31
CA GLN A 300 -38.44 3.04 -0.65
C GLN A 300 -37.75 2.00 0.25
N GLU A 301 -38.43 0.87 0.44
CA GLU A 301 -37.82 -0.28 1.11
C GLU A 301 -36.82 -0.93 0.15
N VAL A 302 -35.54 -0.87 0.52
CA VAL A 302 -34.45 -1.42 -0.28
C VAL A 302 -33.75 -2.51 0.52
N ALA A 303 -33.38 -3.58 -0.17
CA ALA A 303 -32.62 -4.67 0.40
C ALA A 303 -31.67 -5.24 -0.65
N ARG A 304 -30.51 -5.74 -0.20
CA ARG A 304 -29.54 -6.42 -1.04
C ARG A 304 -30.17 -7.61 -1.77
N ALA A 305 -30.99 -8.40 -1.07
CA ALA A 305 -31.66 -9.56 -1.63
C ALA A 305 -33.18 -9.36 -1.60
N THR A 306 -33.83 -9.59 -2.73
CA THR A 306 -35.28 -9.46 -2.87
C THR A 306 -35.87 -10.59 -3.69
N ILE A 307 -37.10 -10.98 -3.41
CA ILE A 307 -37.87 -11.90 -4.26
C ILE A 307 -38.79 -11.05 -5.14
N VAL A 308 -38.64 -11.22 -6.45
CA VAL A 308 -39.43 -10.51 -7.47
C VAL A 308 -40.20 -11.53 -8.32
N ALA A 309 -41.31 -11.11 -8.90
CA ALA A 309 -42.03 -11.92 -9.88
C ALA A 309 -41.26 -11.97 -11.21
N LYS A 310 -41.36 -13.08 -11.96
CA LYS A 310 -40.72 -13.21 -13.28
C LYS A 310 -41.10 -12.11 -14.26
N SER A 311 -42.34 -11.63 -14.16
CA SER A 311 -42.88 -10.56 -14.99
C SER A 311 -42.32 -9.18 -14.65
N GLY A 312 -41.55 -9.04 -13.57
CA GLY A 312 -41.13 -7.74 -13.01
C GLY A 312 -42.27 -6.93 -12.39
N SER A 313 -43.49 -7.48 -12.36
CA SER A 313 -44.66 -6.80 -11.82
C SER A 313 -44.90 -7.16 -10.35
N GLY A 314 -45.02 -6.15 -9.49
CA GLY A 314 -45.36 -6.33 -8.07
C GLY A 314 -44.30 -5.73 -7.14
N THR A 315 -44.61 -5.71 -5.84
CA THR A 315 -43.70 -5.23 -4.81
C THR A 315 -42.62 -6.28 -4.53
N ALA A 316 -41.35 -5.88 -4.63
CA ALA A 316 -40.22 -6.73 -4.27
C ALA A 316 -40.29 -7.09 -2.78
N GLN A 317 -40.13 -8.37 -2.43
CA GLN A 317 -40.16 -8.83 -1.04
C GLN A 317 -38.72 -8.95 -0.51
N PRO A 318 -38.34 -8.24 0.58
CA PRO A 318 -36.98 -8.28 1.11
C PRO A 318 -36.65 -9.64 1.74
N VAL A 319 -35.43 -10.11 1.44
CA VAL A 319 -34.86 -11.34 1.98
C VAL A 319 -33.67 -10.97 2.88
N ALA A 320 -33.64 -11.53 4.09
CA ALA A 320 -32.52 -11.32 5.00
C ALA A 320 -31.22 -11.84 4.36
N ALA A 321 -30.20 -10.99 4.29
CA ALA A 321 -28.90 -11.27 3.70
C ALA A 321 -27.77 -10.90 4.65
N GLY A 322 -26.65 -11.63 4.56
CA GLY A 322 -25.36 -11.19 5.11
C GLY A 322 -24.59 -10.31 4.13
N PRO A 323 -23.35 -9.92 4.47
CA PRO A 323 -22.52 -9.09 3.59
C PRO A 323 -22.21 -9.74 2.25
N VAL A 324 -21.97 -11.05 2.25
CA VAL A 324 -21.66 -11.86 1.06
C VAL A 324 -22.65 -13.02 0.97
N ASP A 325 -22.68 -13.88 1.99
CA ASP A 325 -23.55 -15.05 2.00
C ASP A 325 -24.97 -14.76 2.48
N ILE A 326 -25.91 -15.63 2.12
CA ILE A 326 -27.31 -15.59 2.55
C ILE A 326 -27.67 -16.95 3.12
N HIS A 327 -28.06 -16.96 4.40
CA HIS A 327 -28.55 -18.16 5.08
C HIS A 327 -29.87 -17.81 5.75
N THR A 328 -30.99 -18.16 5.12
CA THR A 328 -32.31 -17.74 5.59
C THR A 328 -33.41 -18.69 5.17
N THR A 329 -34.62 -18.49 5.67
CA THR A 329 -35.80 -19.22 5.22
C THR A 329 -36.66 -18.31 4.36
N VAL A 330 -37.00 -18.76 3.15
CA VAL A 330 -37.91 -18.04 2.25
C VAL A 330 -39.31 -18.66 2.29
N PRO A 331 -40.38 -17.85 2.31
CA PRO A 331 -41.75 -18.37 2.29
C PRO A 331 -42.11 -18.96 0.93
N SER A 332 -43.12 -19.82 0.88
CA SER A 332 -43.74 -20.24 -0.40
C SER A 332 -44.37 -19.06 -1.12
N GLY A 333 -44.45 -19.12 -2.44
CA GLY A 333 -44.96 -18.03 -3.27
C GLY A 333 -45.43 -18.48 -4.65
N ALA A 334 -45.67 -17.51 -5.53
CA ALA A 334 -46.02 -17.78 -6.92
C ALA A 334 -44.89 -18.50 -7.65
N ASP A 335 -45.26 -19.35 -8.61
CA ASP A 335 -44.29 -20.06 -9.43
C ASP A 335 -43.52 -19.11 -10.36
N GLY A 336 -42.26 -19.44 -10.64
CA GLY A 336 -41.36 -18.64 -11.47
C GLY A 336 -40.82 -17.37 -10.81
N ARG A 337 -41.02 -17.15 -9.51
CA ARG A 337 -40.41 -16.02 -8.80
C ARG A 337 -38.87 -16.12 -8.82
N ILE A 338 -38.20 -14.99 -8.70
CA ILE A 338 -36.74 -14.89 -8.83
C ILE A 338 -36.17 -14.23 -7.58
N LEU A 339 -35.14 -14.84 -7.00
CA LEU A 339 -34.28 -14.18 -6.03
C LEU A 339 -33.35 -13.24 -6.79
N ARG A 340 -33.49 -11.94 -6.59
CA ARG A 340 -32.63 -10.90 -7.16
C ARG A 340 -31.66 -10.41 -6.09
N LEU A 341 -30.38 -10.41 -6.41
CA LEU A 341 -29.32 -9.81 -5.60
C LEU A 341 -28.89 -8.50 -6.25
N ALA A 342 -28.70 -7.46 -5.45
CA ALA A 342 -28.08 -6.21 -5.87
C ALA A 342 -26.55 -6.35 -6.00
N ASP A 343 -26.06 -7.49 -6.48
CA ASP A 343 -24.63 -7.78 -6.71
C ASP A 343 -24.42 -8.09 -8.18
N THR A 344 -23.24 -7.79 -8.70
CA THR A 344 -22.88 -8.07 -10.09
C THR A 344 -22.95 -9.57 -10.36
N ALA A 345 -23.59 -9.94 -11.47
CA ALA A 345 -23.71 -11.32 -11.91
C ALA A 345 -22.32 -11.91 -12.19
N ALA A 346 -22.04 -13.07 -11.62
CA ALA A 346 -20.72 -13.70 -11.70
C ALA A 346 -20.82 -15.22 -11.56
N GLU A 347 -19.84 -15.93 -12.12
CA GLU A 347 -19.81 -17.41 -12.11
C GLU A 347 -19.53 -18.02 -10.73
N GLY A 348 -18.97 -17.24 -9.79
CA GLY A 348 -18.70 -17.68 -8.42
C GLY A 348 -19.95 -17.79 -7.54
N TRP A 349 -21.07 -17.17 -7.95
CA TRP A 349 -22.32 -17.25 -7.19
C TRP A 349 -22.95 -18.63 -7.30
N THR A 350 -23.31 -19.22 -6.17
CA THR A 350 -24.06 -20.47 -6.07
C THR A 350 -25.23 -20.30 -5.11
N ALA A 351 -26.36 -20.95 -5.40
CA ALA A 351 -27.52 -20.93 -4.51
C ALA A 351 -28.22 -22.28 -4.47
N THR A 352 -28.72 -22.64 -3.29
CA THR A 352 -29.51 -23.84 -3.07
C THR A 352 -30.76 -23.53 -2.24
N LEU A 353 -31.83 -24.27 -2.50
CA LEU A 353 -33.05 -24.28 -1.68
C LEU A 353 -33.26 -25.69 -1.14
N ASP A 354 -33.20 -25.83 0.19
CA ASP A 354 -33.20 -27.12 0.89
C ASP A 354 -32.17 -28.11 0.31
N GLY A 355 -30.98 -27.59 -0.05
CA GLY A 355 -29.89 -28.35 -0.64
C GLY A 355 -30.02 -28.66 -2.13
N ARG A 356 -31.09 -28.22 -2.81
CA ARG A 356 -31.23 -28.36 -4.27
C ARG A 356 -30.70 -27.12 -4.99
N PRO A 357 -29.81 -27.26 -5.98
CA PRO A 357 -29.25 -26.11 -6.68
C PRO A 357 -30.32 -25.34 -7.46
N LEU A 358 -30.20 -24.01 -7.46
CA LEU A 358 -31.07 -23.11 -8.20
C LEU A 358 -30.43 -22.69 -9.53
N THR A 359 -31.26 -22.44 -10.54
CA THR A 359 -30.81 -21.95 -11.84
C THR A 359 -30.43 -20.49 -11.74
N ARG A 360 -29.19 -20.16 -12.12
CA ARG A 360 -28.70 -18.78 -12.21
C ARG A 360 -29.33 -18.05 -13.38
N THR A 361 -29.61 -16.77 -13.18
CA THR A 361 -30.06 -15.84 -14.22
C THR A 361 -29.49 -14.46 -13.95
N THR A 362 -29.41 -13.63 -14.99
CA THR A 362 -28.99 -12.23 -14.89
C THR A 362 -30.20 -11.34 -15.08
N LEU A 363 -30.47 -10.46 -14.12
CA LEU A 363 -31.55 -9.47 -14.19
C LEU A 363 -31.00 -8.12 -14.59
N ASP A 364 -31.80 -7.35 -15.32
CA ASP A 364 -31.52 -5.96 -15.68
C ASP A 364 -30.17 -5.77 -16.41
N GLY A 365 -29.58 -6.84 -16.97
CA GLY A 365 -28.28 -6.81 -17.64
C GLY A 365 -27.05 -6.84 -16.73
N TRP A 366 -27.19 -6.78 -15.40
CA TRP A 366 -26.05 -6.72 -14.48
C TRP A 366 -26.24 -7.51 -13.18
N ALA A 367 -27.47 -7.60 -12.65
CA ALA A 367 -27.74 -8.10 -11.31
C ALA A 367 -27.77 -9.63 -11.28
N GLN A 368 -27.15 -10.24 -10.28
CA GLN A 368 -27.23 -11.67 -10.05
C GLN A 368 -28.65 -12.08 -9.63
N GLY A 369 -29.15 -13.19 -10.15
CA GLY A 369 -30.35 -13.80 -9.63
C GLY A 369 -30.43 -15.31 -9.78
N PHE A 370 -31.45 -15.87 -9.15
CA PHE A 370 -31.72 -17.30 -9.09
C PHE A 370 -33.22 -17.58 -9.23
N GLU A 371 -33.58 -18.50 -10.11
CA GLU A 371 -34.97 -18.94 -10.25
C GLU A 371 -35.40 -19.72 -9.00
N LEU A 372 -36.45 -19.26 -8.33
CA LEU A 372 -37.02 -19.90 -7.15
C LEU A 372 -38.29 -20.66 -7.52
N PRO A 373 -38.49 -21.89 -6.99
CA PRO A 373 -39.75 -22.58 -7.13
C PRO A 373 -40.86 -21.92 -6.29
N ALA A 374 -42.10 -22.34 -6.52
CA ALA A 374 -43.25 -21.94 -5.70
C ALA A 374 -43.12 -22.37 -4.22
N SER A 375 -42.37 -23.43 -3.92
CA SER A 375 -42.13 -23.88 -2.55
C SER A 375 -41.17 -22.96 -1.79
N GLY A 376 -41.48 -22.68 -0.52
CA GLY A 376 -40.52 -22.10 0.43
C GLY A 376 -39.52 -23.15 0.93
N GLY A 377 -38.54 -22.70 1.70
CA GLY A 377 -37.46 -23.57 2.20
C GLY A 377 -36.28 -22.77 2.77
N LYS A 378 -35.23 -23.49 3.18
CA LYS A 378 -33.95 -22.91 3.58
C LYS A 378 -33.16 -22.52 2.33
N LEU A 379 -32.92 -21.24 2.18
CA LEU A 379 -32.12 -20.63 1.13
C LEU A 379 -30.69 -20.45 1.64
N ASP A 380 -29.76 -21.04 0.91
CA ASP A 380 -28.33 -20.85 1.09
C ASP A 380 -27.75 -20.28 -0.21
N VAL A 381 -27.18 -19.07 -0.15
CA VAL A 381 -26.45 -18.45 -1.27
C VAL A 381 -25.04 -18.14 -0.81
N THR A 382 -24.06 -18.55 -1.59
CA THR A 382 -22.64 -18.37 -1.29
C THR A 382 -21.89 -17.86 -2.53
N PHE A 383 -20.75 -17.24 -2.30
CA PHE A 383 -19.79 -16.88 -3.36
C PHE A 383 -18.52 -17.70 -3.20
N ASP A 384 -18.25 -18.57 -4.16
CA ASP A 384 -17.09 -19.45 -4.14
C ASP A 384 -15.93 -18.84 -4.94
N ASP A 385 -14.80 -18.61 -4.26
CA ASP A 385 -13.57 -18.21 -4.92
C ASP A 385 -13.00 -19.37 -5.77
N PRO A 386 -12.44 -19.09 -6.95
CA PRO A 386 -11.75 -20.10 -7.75
C PRO A 386 -10.64 -20.76 -6.93
N PHE A 387 -10.58 -22.10 -6.91
CA PHE A 387 -9.52 -22.84 -6.22
C PHE A 387 -8.10 -22.41 -6.64
N THR A 388 -7.95 -21.95 -7.89
CA THR A 388 -6.70 -21.40 -8.42
C THR A 388 -6.22 -20.17 -7.66
N HIS A 389 -7.13 -19.32 -7.17
CA HIS A 389 -6.79 -18.16 -6.36
C HIS A 389 -6.17 -18.58 -5.02
N THR A 390 -6.82 -19.50 -4.30
CA THR A 390 -6.32 -20.05 -3.04
C THR A 390 -4.97 -20.74 -3.21
N LEU A 391 -4.82 -21.57 -4.23
CA LEU A 391 -3.55 -22.23 -4.54
C LEU A 391 -2.44 -21.20 -4.80
N TRP A 392 -2.75 -20.13 -5.52
CA TRP A 392 -1.80 -19.09 -5.83
C TRP A 392 -1.35 -18.31 -4.58
N LEU A 393 -2.26 -17.99 -3.66
CA LEU A 393 -1.93 -17.36 -2.38
C LEU A 393 -0.92 -18.21 -1.57
N TRP A 394 -1.10 -19.53 -1.57
CA TRP A 394 -0.14 -20.44 -0.94
C TRP A 394 1.23 -20.42 -1.62
N ILE A 395 1.27 -20.38 -2.96
CA ILE A 395 2.51 -20.25 -3.73
C ILE A 395 3.21 -18.93 -3.41
N GLN A 396 2.47 -17.81 -3.36
CA GLN A 396 3.02 -16.50 -2.99
C GLN A 396 3.60 -16.51 -1.57
N GLY A 397 2.88 -17.10 -0.61
CA GLY A 397 3.36 -17.26 0.76
C GLY A 397 4.67 -18.06 0.82
N PHE A 398 4.75 -19.17 0.07
CA PHE A 398 5.98 -19.95 -0.04
C PHE A 398 7.13 -19.15 -0.69
N LEU A 399 6.89 -18.44 -1.79
CA LEU A 399 7.88 -17.61 -2.46
C LEU A 399 8.40 -16.49 -1.55
N ALA A 400 7.53 -15.89 -0.74
CA ALA A 400 7.91 -14.88 0.25
C ALA A 400 8.84 -15.49 1.32
N VAL A 401 8.55 -16.69 1.82
CA VAL A 401 9.43 -17.40 2.75
C VAL A 401 10.78 -17.70 2.11
N VAL A 402 10.81 -18.18 0.87
CA VAL A 402 12.06 -18.41 0.12
C VAL A 402 12.87 -17.12 -0.01
N LEU A 403 12.22 -15.99 -0.29
CA LEU A 403 12.87 -14.69 -0.41
C LEU A 403 13.47 -14.24 0.93
N VAL A 404 12.76 -14.43 2.04
CA VAL A 404 13.28 -14.16 3.39
C VAL A 404 14.52 -15.01 3.67
N VAL A 405 14.48 -16.31 3.35
CA VAL A 405 15.62 -17.22 3.55
C VAL A 405 16.82 -16.81 2.69
N MET A 406 16.60 -16.44 1.44
CA MET A 406 17.64 -15.92 0.54
C MET A 406 18.23 -14.58 1.01
N ALA A 407 17.42 -13.73 1.63
CA ALA A 407 17.84 -12.45 2.16
C ALA A 407 18.60 -12.55 3.50
N LEU A 408 18.54 -13.71 4.18
CA LEU A 408 19.34 -13.93 5.38
C LEU A 408 20.83 -13.81 5.04
N PRO A 409 21.62 -13.16 5.91
CA PRO A 409 23.05 -13.00 5.67
C PRO A 409 23.70 -14.38 5.57
N GLY A 410 24.10 -14.76 4.36
CA GLY A 410 24.88 -15.95 4.12
C GLY A 410 26.18 -15.86 4.93
N ARG A 411 26.55 -16.96 5.61
CA ARG A 411 27.85 -17.09 6.25
C ARG A 411 28.92 -16.92 5.17
N ARG A 412 29.52 -15.72 5.11
CA ARG A 412 30.68 -15.47 4.27
C ARG A 412 31.73 -16.49 4.68
N ARG A 413 32.05 -17.42 3.78
CA ARG A 413 33.34 -18.07 3.83
C ARG A 413 34.28 -16.98 3.34
N ASP A 414 34.94 -16.30 4.26
CA ASP A 414 36.11 -15.52 3.92
C ASP A 414 37.07 -16.52 3.25
N VAL A 415 37.05 -16.54 1.92
CA VAL A 415 38.18 -17.06 1.17
C VAL A 415 39.19 -15.95 1.33
N ASP A 416 40.07 -16.15 2.29
CA ASP A 416 41.19 -15.30 2.65
C ASP A 416 42.14 -15.28 1.43
N ASP A 417 41.80 -14.48 0.42
CA ASP A 417 42.56 -14.25 -0.81
C ASP A 417 43.68 -13.20 -0.57
N ASP A 418 43.92 -12.85 0.70
CA ASP A 418 44.97 -11.97 1.19
C ASP A 418 46.19 -12.75 1.73
N LEU A 419 46.31 -14.04 1.42
CA LEU A 419 47.61 -14.71 1.55
C LEU A 419 48.53 -14.12 0.47
N PRO A 420 49.65 -13.47 0.84
CA PRO A 420 50.58 -12.94 -0.16
C PRO A 420 51.02 -14.08 -1.07
N GLU A 421 50.99 -13.86 -2.39
CA GLU A 421 51.65 -14.75 -3.36
C GLU A 421 53.01 -15.12 -2.78
N GLU A 422 53.22 -16.40 -2.44
CA GLU A 422 54.53 -16.83 -1.96
C GLU A 422 55.53 -16.43 -3.05
N PRO A 423 56.52 -15.56 -2.75
CA PRO A 423 57.48 -15.17 -3.74
C PRO A 423 58.20 -16.45 -4.17
N SER A 424 58.10 -16.79 -5.46
CA SER A 424 58.82 -17.91 -6.05
C SER A 424 60.29 -17.77 -5.68
N ILE A 425 60.75 -18.58 -4.74
CA ILE A 425 62.14 -18.55 -4.29
C ILE A 425 62.96 -18.96 -5.53
N PRO A 426 63.78 -18.08 -6.13
CA PRO A 426 64.65 -18.50 -7.20
C PRO A 426 65.57 -19.58 -6.63
N ALA A 427 65.65 -20.73 -7.29
CA ALA A 427 66.47 -21.86 -6.87
C ALA A 427 67.83 -21.34 -6.38
N GLN A 428 68.10 -21.49 -5.09
CA GLN A 428 69.36 -21.09 -4.48
C GLN A 428 70.50 -21.69 -5.30
N ALA A 429 71.40 -20.83 -5.78
CA ALA A 429 72.59 -21.24 -6.48
C ALA A 429 73.33 -22.26 -5.61
N VAL A 430 73.43 -23.50 -6.08
CA VAL A 430 74.15 -24.56 -5.40
C VAL A 430 75.58 -24.08 -5.19
N ALA A 431 76.00 -23.97 -3.93
CA ALA A 431 77.34 -23.58 -3.57
C ALA A 431 78.34 -24.60 -4.16
N GLY A 432 79.05 -24.21 -5.22
CA GLY A 432 80.03 -25.07 -5.91
C GLY A 432 80.03 -24.99 -7.43
N GLU A 433 79.08 -24.30 -8.07
CA GLU A 433 79.08 -24.18 -9.53
C GLU A 433 80.13 -23.16 -10.04
N GLY A 434 81.26 -23.66 -10.54
CA GLY A 434 82.29 -22.86 -11.17
C GLY A 434 81.81 -22.13 -12.44
N ARG A 435 82.43 -20.99 -12.77
CA ARG A 435 82.04 -20.06 -13.87
C ARG A 435 81.92 -20.67 -15.27
N ARG A 436 82.31 -21.94 -15.45
CA ARG A 436 82.20 -22.70 -16.70
C ARG A 436 80.82 -23.37 -16.85
N ALA A 437 80.22 -23.82 -15.75
CA ALA A 437 78.89 -24.45 -15.74
C ALA A 437 77.78 -23.44 -16.07
N ARG A 438 77.87 -22.22 -15.54
CA ARG A 438 76.93 -21.14 -15.90
C ARG A 438 76.97 -20.73 -17.37
N ARG A 439 78.16 -20.77 -17.99
CA ARG A 439 78.31 -20.44 -19.42
C ARG A 439 77.76 -21.52 -20.34
N LEU A 440 77.89 -22.79 -19.96
CA LEU A 440 77.28 -23.91 -20.69
C LEU A 440 75.76 -23.92 -20.56
N ARG A 441 75.20 -23.54 -19.40
CA ARG A 441 73.75 -23.44 -19.20
C ARG A 441 73.13 -22.27 -19.96
N ALA A 442 73.78 -21.10 -19.95
CA ALA A 442 73.34 -19.96 -20.74
C ALA A 442 73.40 -20.23 -22.25
N GLN A 443 74.43 -20.95 -22.73
CA GLN A 443 74.47 -21.39 -24.14
C GLN A 443 73.40 -22.43 -24.46
N ALA A 444 73.04 -23.31 -23.52
CA ALA A 444 71.97 -24.29 -23.71
C ALA A 444 70.58 -23.62 -23.77
N GLU A 445 70.36 -22.54 -22.99
CA GLU A 445 69.12 -21.77 -23.02
C GLU A 445 69.01 -20.87 -24.27
N GLU A 446 70.12 -20.33 -24.81
CA GLU A 446 70.13 -19.55 -26.06
C GLU A 446 69.95 -20.41 -27.33
N THR A 447 70.23 -21.71 -27.27
CA THR A 447 70.10 -22.62 -28.43
C THR A 447 68.77 -23.39 -28.46
N ALA A 448 67.91 -23.21 -27.44
CA ALA A 448 66.62 -23.88 -27.37
C ALA A 448 65.56 -23.10 -28.18
N HIS A 449 65.39 -23.48 -29.45
CA HIS A 449 64.24 -23.07 -30.26
C HIS A 449 62.95 -23.74 -29.75
N PRO A 450 61.80 -23.03 -29.69
CA PRO A 450 60.58 -23.51 -29.04
C PRO A 450 59.72 -24.42 -29.94
N GLU A 451 60.33 -25.36 -30.68
CA GLU A 451 59.55 -26.28 -31.55
C GLU A 451 59.78 -27.79 -31.32
N ASP A 452 60.67 -28.21 -30.42
CA ASP A 452 60.79 -29.65 -30.08
C ASP A 452 60.89 -29.87 -28.56
N VAL A 453 59.75 -29.77 -27.87
CA VAL A 453 59.60 -30.29 -26.50
C VAL A 453 58.56 -31.43 -26.55
N PRO A 454 58.94 -32.69 -26.26
CA PRO A 454 57.97 -33.77 -26.15
C PRO A 454 56.99 -33.48 -25.01
N PRO A 455 55.70 -33.86 -25.10
CA PRO A 455 54.79 -33.71 -23.99
C PRO A 455 55.32 -34.47 -22.76
N PRO A 456 55.20 -33.91 -21.55
CA PRO A 456 55.65 -34.58 -20.34
C PRO A 456 54.89 -35.90 -20.14
N PRO A 457 55.52 -36.93 -19.54
CA PRO A 457 54.82 -38.17 -19.24
C PRO A 457 53.62 -37.88 -18.33
N GLN A 458 52.47 -38.47 -18.67
CA GLN A 458 51.27 -38.43 -17.83
C GLN A 458 51.60 -39.04 -16.46
N GLU A 459 51.76 -38.19 -15.45
CA GLU A 459 51.75 -38.62 -14.06
C GLU A 459 50.37 -39.17 -13.72
N ALA A 460 50.34 -40.42 -13.27
CA ALA A 460 49.14 -41.04 -12.73
C ALA A 460 48.64 -40.19 -11.55
N PRO A 461 47.34 -39.84 -11.49
CA PRO A 461 46.82 -39.01 -10.42
C PRO A 461 47.02 -39.73 -9.09
N ALA A 462 47.69 -39.05 -8.15
CA ALA A 462 47.79 -39.48 -6.77
C ALA A 462 46.39 -39.66 -6.19
N ALA A 463 46.15 -40.81 -5.54
CA ALA A 463 44.87 -41.13 -4.92
C ALA A 463 44.56 -40.12 -3.81
N VAL A 464 43.63 -39.20 -4.09
CA VAL A 464 43.01 -38.33 -3.09
C VAL A 464 42.12 -39.23 -2.20
N PRO A 465 42.27 -39.23 -0.87
CA PRO A 465 41.35 -39.94 0.00
C PRO A 465 39.93 -39.39 -0.22
N HIS A 466 39.00 -40.24 -0.65
CA HIS A 466 37.61 -39.88 -0.85
C HIS A 466 37.01 -39.36 0.48
N GLN A 467 36.64 -38.07 0.51
CA GLN A 467 35.71 -37.56 1.51
C GLN A 467 34.36 -38.27 1.30
N GLN A 468 33.83 -38.82 2.39
CA GLN A 468 32.54 -39.53 2.40
C GLN A 468 31.42 -38.61 1.92
N SER A 469 30.69 -39.06 0.90
CA SER A 469 29.42 -38.50 0.47
C SER A 469 28.39 -38.71 1.59
N TYR A 470 27.83 -37.62 2.12
CA TYR A 470 26.65 -37.69 3.01
C TYR A 470 25.43 -38.07 2.17
N GLY A 471 25.25 -39.37 1.99
CA GLY A 471 24.14 -39.91 1.22
C GLY A 471 24.23 -41.42 1.09
N ASP A 472 24.26 -42.13 2.21
CA ASP A 472 23.64 -43.45 2.37
C ASP A 472 23.82 -43.90 3.82
N TRP A 473 22.73 -43.90 4.58
CA TRP A 473 22.63 -44.67 5.81
C TRP A 473 21.82 -45.92 5.49
N ASP A 474 22.50 -47.06 5.58
CA ASP A 474 21.96 -48.40 5.36
C ASP A 474 20.70 -48.66 6.18
N ALA A 475 19.65 -49.10 5.49
CA ALA A 475 18.51 -49.79 6.05
C ALA A 475 18.87 -51.27 6.30
N PRO A 476 18.74 -51.81 7.52
CA PRO A 476 18.92 -53.23 7.74
C PRO A 476 17.69 -54.02 7.28
N ALA A 477 17.88 -54.84 6.25
CA ALA A 477 16.92 -55.84 5.80
C ALA A 477 16.98 -57.09 6.69
N TYR A 478 15.84 -57.46 7.30
CA TYR A 478 15.57 -58.81 7.80
C TYR A 478 14.18 -59.28 7.34
N THR A 479 14.21 -60.11 6.31
CA THR A 479 13.43 -61.35 6.06
C THR A 479 12.00 -61.54 6.59
N ASN A 480 11.07 -61.65 5.63
CA ASN A 480 9.85 -62.49 5.53
C ASN A 480 9.29 -63.23 6.77
N ALA A 481 8.02 -62.97 7.11
CA ALA A 481 6.96 -63.98 7.36
C ALA A 481 5.58 -63.32 7.56
N GLU A 482 4.75 -63.33 6.51
CA GLU A 482 3.40 -63.92 6.43
C GLU A 482 2.41 -63.97 7.64
N TYR A 483 1.16 -63.54 7.36
CA TYR A 483 -0.16 -63.73 8.02
C TYR A 483 -0.49 -63.15 9.42
N GLY A 484 -1.63 -62.42 9.50
CA GLY A 484 -2.61 -62.57 10.60
C GLY A 484 -3.13 -61.31 11.35
N THR A 485 -4.29 -60.79 10.93
CA THR A 485 -5.54 -60.66 11.71
C THR A 485 -5.50 -60.35 13.25
N TYR A 486 -6.18 -59.24 13.61
CA TYR A 486 -6.93 -58.91 14.85
C TYR A 486 -6.22 -58.67 16.21
N GLY A 487 -6.53 -57.48 16.78
CA GLY A 487 -7.21 -57.37 18.07
C GLY A 487 -6.40 -57.03 19.33
N GLY A 488 -6.89 -56.04 20.10
CA GLY A 488 -6.95 -56.16 21.56
C GLY A 488 -5.99 -55.33 22.43
N GLU A 489 -6.57 -54.30 23.05
CA GLU A 489 -6.51 -53.97 24.49
C GLU A 489 -5.21 -53.44 25.18
N GLN A 490 -5.41 -52.24 25.75
CA GLN A 490 -5.01 -51.72 27.08
C GLN A 490 -4.19 -52.65 28.00
N TYR A 491 -3.19 -52.11 28.71
CA TYR A 491 -3.33 -51.77 30.15
C TYR A 491 -2.05 -51.12 30.73
N GLN A 492 -2.34 -50.39 31.81
CA GLN A 492 -1.60 -49.46 32.65
C GLN A 492 -0.60 -50.15 33.59
N GLY A 493 0.47 -49.48 34.01
CA GLY A 493 1.37 -50.00 35.05
C GLY A 493 2.54 -49.10 35.46
N THR A 494 2.33 -48.33 36.52
CA THR A 494 3.24 -47.49 37.33
C THR A 494 4.50 -48.17 37.90
N ALA A 495 5.61 -47.42 38.07
CA ALA A 495 6.16 -46.94 39.37
C ALA A 495 7.71 -46.81 39.45
N GLN A 496 8.16 -45.85 40.29
CA GLN A 496 9.40 -45.76 41.11
C GLN A 496 10.68 -45.01 40.62
N GLN A 497 10.80 -43.74 41.07
CA GLN A 497 11.81 -43.14 42.01
C GLN A 497 13.19 -43.85 42.18
N TYR A 498 14.39 -43.25 42.14
CA TYR A 498 15.04 -42.04 42.77
C TYR A 498 16.52 -41.95 42.23
N PRO A 499 17.50 -41.10 42.68
CA PRO A 499 17.55 -39.68 43.07
C PRO A 499 18.81 -38.86 42.57
N ALA A 500 18.73 -37.52 42.73
CA ALA A 500 19.71 -36.51 43.21
C ALA A 500 21.05 -36.13 42.51
N GLY A 501 21.21 -34.80 42.33
CA GLY A 501 22.47 -34.00 42.27
C GLY A 501 22.48 -33.02 41.08
N GLY A 502 22.56 -31.69 41.14
CA GLY A 502 22.67 -30.70 42.22
C GLY A 502 23.77 -29.68 41.88
N TYR A 503 23.49 -28.53 41.22
CA TYR A 503 24.36 -27.34 41.18
C TYR A 503 23.55 -26.03 40.92
N ASP A 504 23.63 -25.14 41.91
CA ASP A 504 23.70 -23.66 41.95
C ASP A 504 22.73 -22.72 41.20
N GLN A 505 22.12 -21.87 42.03
CA GLN A 505 21.22 -20.75 41.71
C GLN A 505 21.96 -19.41 41.70
N GLN A 506 21.63 -18.54 40.74
CA GLN A 506 21.71 -17.08 40.88
C GLN A 506 20.31 -16.48 40.61
N PRO A 507 19.82 -15.52 41.42
CA PRO A 507 18.42 -15.08 41.37
C PRO A 507 18.20 -13.94 40.38
N TYR A 508 17.21 -14.10 39.49
CA TYR A 508 16.60 -12.99 38.78
C TYR A 508 15.40 -12.46 39.57
N GLN A 509 15.39 -11.14 39.76
CA GLN A 509 14.42 -10.36 40.53
C GLN A 509 13.13 -10.20 39.70
N ALA A 510 11.99 -10.60 40.25
CA ALA A 510 10.68 -10.50 39.60
C ALA A 510 10.00 -9.15 39.87
N ASP A 511 9.46 -8.56 38.81
CA ASP A 511 8.74 -7.29 38.74
C ASP A 511 7.29 -7.45 39.29
N PRO A 512 6.81 -6.61 40.23
CA PRO A 512 5.53 -6.85 40.91
C PRO A 512 4.40 -5.95 40.37
N TYR A 513 3.91 -6.18 39.15
CA TYR A 513 2.64 -5.60 38.69
C TYR A 513 1.90 -6.50 37.68
N GLN A 514 1.33 -7.61 38.14
CA GLN A 514 0.16 -8.23 37.50
C GLN A 514 -0.77 -8.83 38.54
N GLY A 515 -1.88 -8.15 38.77
CA GLY A 515 -2.94 -8.56 39.66
C GLY A 515 -4.14 -7.64 39.52
N GLY A 516 -4.80 -7.68 38.36
CA GLY A 516 -6.07 -6.98 38.12
C GLY A 516 -7.09 -7.98 37.59
N GLN A 517 -8.05 -8.35 38.44
CA GLN A 517 -9.22 -9.16 38.08
C GLN A 517 -10.12 -8.39 37.10
N TYR A 518 -10.57 -9.09 36.07
CA TYR A 518 -11.48 -8.59 35.04
C TYR A 518 -12.94 -8.73 35.51
N ASP A 519 -13.67 -7.63 35.60
CA ASP A 519 -15.11 -7.60 35.91
C ASP A 519 -15.93 -7.21 34.65
N PRO A 520 -16.73 -8.11 34.05
CA PRO A 520 -17.37 -7.88 32.76
C PRO A 520 -18.64 -7.00 32.72
N TYR A 521 -19.07 -6.31 33.79
CA TYR A 521 -20.44 -5.70 33.82
C TYR A 521 -20.58 -4.23 34.27
N ALA A 522 -19.57 -3.37 34.14
CA ALA A 522 -19.73 -1.96 34.49
C ALA A 522 -20.19 -1.09 33.29
N TYR A 523 -21.49 -0.78 33.24
CA TYR A 523 -22.08 0.26 32.38
C TYR A 523 -22.41 1.51 33.21
N GLY A 524 -21.95 2.69 32.79
CA GLY A 524 -22.55 3.98 33.17
C GLY A 524 -21.59 5.10 33.60
N GLY A 525 -21.45 6.11 32.74
CA GLY A 525 -21.61 7.52 33.15
C GLY A 525 -20.36 8.36 33.49
N GLN A 526 -20.25 9.46 32.73
CA GLN A 526 -19.77 10.80 33.09
C GLN A 526 -18.29 11.19 32.84
N ASN A 527 -18.21 12.19 31.95
CA ASN A 527 -17.12 13.12 31.66
C ASN A 527 -16.31 13.56 32.89
N GLN A 528 -14.98 13.60 32.73
CA GLN A 528 -14.10 14.51 33.47
C GLN A 528 -12.93 14.95 32.58
N GLN A 529 -12.87 16.26 32.32
CA GLN A 529 -11.71 16.97 31.78
C GLN A 529 -10.54 16.94 32.78
N PRO A 530 -9.28 16.97 32.31
CA PRO A 530 -8.11 16.90 33.17
C PRO A 530 -7.81 18.23 33.88
N SER A 531 -7.54 18.12 35.18
CA SER A 531 -7.09 19.19 36.09
C SER A 531 -5.59 19.43 35.95
N TYR A 532 -5.19 20.69 35.88
CA TYR A 532 -3.80 21.15 35.82
C TYR A 532 -3.25 21.33 37.24
N ASP A 533 -2.03 20.83 37.46
CA ASP A 533 -1.29 20.93 38.72
C ASP A 533 -0.74 22.36 38.96
N GLN A 534 -0.88 22.87 40.18
CA GLN A 534 -0.20 24.07 40.68
C GLN A 534 0.55 23.74 41.97
N THR A 535 1.88 23.88 41.94
CA THR A 535 2.74 23.87 43.14
C THR A 535 3.28 25.27 43.42
N TYR A 536 3.28 25.59 44.72
CA TYR A 536 3.51 26.86 45.42
C TYR A 536 4.84 27.59 45.18
N GLY A 537 4.76 28.93 45.29
CA GLY A 537 5.88 29.83 45.61
C GLY A 537 5.40 31.29 45.70
N GLY A 538 4.98 31.74 46.89
CA GLY A 538 4.38 33.06 47.10
C GLY A 538 5.37 34.17 47.47
N GLN A 539 4.99 35.43 47.23
CA GLN A 539 5.45 36.66 47.91
C GLN A 539 4.47 37.83 47.61
N TYR A 540 3.80 38.28 48.68
CA TYR A 540 3.26 39.60 49.08
C TYR A 540 2.79 40.71 48.10
N GLU A 541 1.65 41.29 48.54
CA GLU A 541 1.27 42.72 48.64
C GLU A 541 0.24 43.37 47.68
N GLN A 542 -0.75 44.01 48.34
CA GLN A 542 -1.54 45.19 47.94
C GLN A 542 -2.66 44.99 46.88
N GLN A 543 -3.85 45.59 46.93
CA GLN A 543 -4.66 46.39 47.87
C GLN A 543 -5.98 46.70 47.11
N TYR A 544 -7.15 46.72 47.78
CA TYR A 544 -8.45 47.29 47.34
C TYR A 544 -9.16 46.63 46.13
N ASP A 545 -10.49 46.59 45.98
CA ASP A 545 -11.65 47.02 46.77
C ASP A 545 -12.89 46.19 46.37
N GLN A 546 -13.92 46.33 47.19
CA GLN A 546 -15.25 45.76 47.21
C GLN A 546 -16.12 46.08 45.98
N GLY A 547 -17.11 45.22 45.71
CA GLY A 547 -18.26 45.60 44.87
C GLY A 547 -19.27 44.48 44.60
N TYR A 548 -20.29 44.40 45.46
CA TYR A 548 -21.48 43.53 45.43
C TYR A 548 -22.28 43.48 44.10
N ASP A 549 -22.69 42.27 43.71
CA ASP A 549 -24.06 41.74 43.37
C ASP A 549 -25.25 42.71 43.08
N PRO A 550 -26.43 42.25 42.56
CA PRO A 550 -26.74 41.18 41.58
C PRO A 550 -27.90 41.55 40.58
N ALA A 551 -28.18 40.62 39.65
CA ALA A 551 -29.48 40.20 39.09
C ALA A 551 -30.53 41.21 38.52
N TYR A 552 -31.00 40.95 37.29
CA TYR A 552 -32.42 41.07 36.92
C TYR A 552 -32.77 40.25 35.64
N ASP A 553 -33.91 39.56 35.71
CA ASP A 553 -34.55 38.68 34.70
C ASP A 553 -35.74 39.43 34.01
N PRO A 554 -36.56 38.88 33.07
CA PRO A 554 -36.93 39.56 31.83
C PRO A 554 -38.44 39.91 31.77
N ALA A 555 -38.87 40.69 30.76
CA ALA A 555 -40.20 40.59 30.13
C ALA A 555 -40.53 41.70 29.11
N GLN A 556 -41.04 41.24 27.97
CA GLN A 556 -42.26 41.72 27.25
C GLN A 556 -42.19 42.74 26.07
N GLN A 557 -42.68 42.23 24.92
CA GLN A 557 -43.68 42.77 23.97
C GLN A 557 -43.24 43.53 22.68
N HIS A 558 -43.37 42.80 21.53
CA HIS A 558 -44.06 43.09 20.23
C HIS A 558 -43.92 44.47 19.49
N PRO A 559 -44.32 44.60 18.20
CA PRO A 559 -44.01 43.84 16.97
C PRO A 559 -43.70 44.76 15.73
N ASP A 560 -43.47 44.13 14.56
CA ASP A 560 -43.62 44.62 13.17
C ASP A 560 -42.67 45.69 12.60
N ALA A 561 -41.94 45.32 11.53
CA ALA A 561 -41.83 46.13 10.30
C ALA A 561 -41.19 45.33 9.15
N THR A 562 -41.98 45.06 8.12
CA THR A 562 -41.56 44.67 6.77
C THR A 562 -40.99 45.88 6.03
N GLY A 563 -39.76 45.79 5.53
CA GLY A 563 -39.11 46.83 4.74
C GLY A 563 -38.61 46.27 3.41
N SER A 564 -39.34 46.55 2.34
CA SER A 564 -38.91 46.41 0.94
C SER A 564 -38.34 47.74 0.46
N GLU A 565 -37.03 47.83 0.24
CA GLU A 565 -36.37 48.99 -0.35
C GLU A 565 -36.26 48.85 -1.88
N ARG A 566 -36.51 49.94 -2.60
CA ARG A 566 -36.13 50.14 -4.01
C ARG A 566 -35.14 51.31 -4.12
N PRO A 567 -34.30 51.31 -5.17
CA PRO A 567 -33.07 52.10 -5.22
C PRO A 567 -33.22 53.33 -6.11
N ASP A 568 -33.90 54.37 -5.64
CA ASP A 568 -33.67 55.74 -6.11
C ASP A 568 -34.14 56.73 -5.02
N GLY A 569 -33.18 57.10 -4.16
CA GLY A 569 -33.36 58.00 -3.02
C GLY A 569 -33.84 59.37 -3.49
N SER A 570 -35.05 59.71 -3.09
CA SER A 570 -36.07 60.18 -4.02
C SER A 570 -37.46 60.39 -3.36
N GLN A 571 -37.69 60.87 -2.11
CA GLN A 571 -38.87 61.77 -2.03
C GLN A 571 -38.69 62.89 -3.04
N GLN A 572 -37.48 63.14 -3.53
CA GLN A 572 -36.20 63.54 -2.90
C GLN A 572 -35.51 62.73 -1.77
#